data_AF-A0AAW9FRM2-F1
#
_entry.id   AF-A0AAW9FRM2-F1
#
_cell.length_a   1.000
_cell.length_b   1.000
_cell.length_c   1.000
_cell.angle_alpha   90.00
_cell.angle_beta   90.00
_cell.angle_gamma   90.00
#
_symmetry.space_group_name_H-M   'P 1'
#
loop_
_entity.id
_entity.type
_entity.pdbx_description
1 polymer ?
#
loop_
_entity_poly.entity_id
_entity_poly.type
_entity_poly.pdbx_seq_one_letter_code
_entity_poly.pdbx_strand_id
1 'polypeptide(L)'
;MVIINNFEEYKSLEGVMVGISPWHLIDQDQINLFADATLDHQWIHTDHRKATDEGPYNSTIAHGYLTLSLIPYLWKQIAEVRNVNMEINYGIENLKFGLPVKVNSKVSLQATIKSVNNLRGTVKVIIEAKLLIEGESKPAYTGDVIFLYHFK
;
A
#
# COMPACT_ATOMS: atom_id res chain seq x y z
N MET A 1 -8.95 13.46 -5.57
CA MET A 1 -7.53 13.60 -5.20
C MET A 1 -7.38 14.85 -4.33
N VAL A 2 -6.78 14.72 -3.15
CA VAL A 2 -6.52 15.83 -2.22
C VAL A 2 -5.18 16.48 -2.59
N ILE A 3 -5.07 17.81 -2.55
CA ILE A 3 -3.82 18.52 -2.78
C ILE A 3 -3.30 19.03 -1.42
N ILE A 4 -2.01 18.81 -1.16
CA ILE A 4 -1.37 19.21 0.10
C ILE A 4 -0.10 19.99 -0.22
N ASN A 5 -0.09 21.29 0.03
CA ASN A 5 0.99 22.19 -0.40
C ASN A 5 2.08 22.42 0.66
N ASN A 6 1.78 22.18 1.94
CA ASN A 6 2.65 22.50 3.07
C ASN A 6 2.28 21.70 4.33
N PHE A 7 3.05 21.88 5.40
CA PHE A 7 2.84 21.23 6.69
C PHE A 7 1.47 21.52 7.31
N GLU A 8 0.98 22.76 7.28
CA GLU A 8 -0.28 23.14 7.92
C GLU A 8 -1.48 22.49 7.23
N GLU A 9 -1.49 22.46 5.91
CA GLU A 9 -2.50 21.74 5.13
C GLU A 9 -2.48 20.24 5.45
N TYR A 10 -1.28 19.65 5.55
CA TYR A 10 -1.15 18.25 5.96
C TYR A 10 -1.70 18.03 7.37
N LYS A 11 -1.33 18.89 8.32
CA LYS A 11 -1.75 18.80 9.71
C LYS A 11 -3.26 18.93 9.86
N SER A 12 -3.91 19.74 9.02
CA SER A 12 -5.37 19.88 9.01
C SER A 12 -6.13 18.60 8.65
N LEU A 13 -5.45 17.63 8.02
CA LEU A 13 -6.01 16.32 7.65
C LEU A 13 -5.79 15.26 8.74
N GLU A 14 -5.12 15.57 9.85
CA GLU A 14 -4.92 14.62 10.94
C GLU A 14 -6.25 14.10 11.50
N GLY A 15 -6.37 12.77 11.60
CA GLY A 15 -7.60 12.06 11.96
C GLY A 15 -8.58 11.82 10.79
N VAL A 16 -8.30 12.32 9.59
CA VAL A 16 -9.24 12.26 8.45
C VAL A 16 -8.92 11.07 7.54
N MET A 17 -9.97 10.33 7.14
CA MET A 17 -9.91 9.38 6.01
C MET A 17 -9.92 10.19 4.71
N VAL A 18 -8.76 10.30 4.08
CA VAL A 18 -8.52 11.25 2.98
C VAL A 18 -8.91 10.72 1.61
N GLY A 19 -9.09 9.41 1.48
CA GLY A 19 -9.68 8.83 0.28
C GLY A 19 -9.41 7.34 0.10
N ILE A 20 -9.93 6.86 -1.02
CA ILE A 20 -9.81 5.49 -1.50
C ILE A 20 -9.27 5.57 -2.93
N SER A 21 -8.22 4.82 -3.25
CA SER A 21 -7.63 4.83 -4.60
C SER A 21 -8.58 4.14 -5.61
N PRO A 22 -8.43 4.42 -6.92
CA PRO A 22 -8.91 3.52 -7.95
C PRO A 22 -8.49 2.06 -7.72
N TRP A 23 -9.26 1.14 -8.29
CA TRP A 23 -8.95 -0.29 -8.27
C TRP A 23 -7.73 -0.60 -9.16
N HIS A 24 -6.75 -1.31 -8.60
CA HIS A 24 -5.55 -1.80 -9.28
C HIS A 24 -5.63 -3.32 -9.43
N LEU A 25 -5.54 -3.83 -10.65
CA LEU A 25 -5.52 -5.27 -10.93
C LEU A 25 -4.13 -5.84 -10.59
N ILE A 26 -4.08 -6.92 -9.81
CA ILE A 26 -2.85 -7.70 -9.63
C ILE A 26 -2.91 -8.93 -10.52
N ASP A 27 -2.17 -8.91 -11.63
CA ASP A 27 -2.05 -10.03 -12.55
C ASP A 27 -0.82 -10.92 -12.23
N GLN A 28 -0.71 -12.03 -12.95
CA GLN A 28 0.37 -13.00 -12.73
C GLN A 28 1.74 -12.43 -13.15
N ASP A 29 1.77 -11.56 -14.15
CA ASP A 29 3.02 -10.99 -14.66
C ASP A 29 3.64 -10.07 -13.61
N GLN A 30 2.84 -9.23 -12.94
CA GLN A 30 3.31 -8.41 -11.83
C GLN A 30 3.83 -9.27 -10.66
N ILE A 31 3.16 -10.38 -10.34
CA ILE A 31 3.58 -11.33 -9.30
C ILE A 31 4.93 -11.96 -9.66
N ASN A 32 5.10 -12.39 -10.91
CA ASN A 32 6.34 -13.01 -11.38
C ASN A 32 7.50 -12.00 -11.41
N LEU A 33 7.28 -10.79 -11.90
CA LEU A 33 8.30 -9.73 -11.89
C LEU A 33 8.73 -9.36 -10.47
N PHE A 34 7.81 -9.39 -9.51
CA PHE A 34 8.15 -9.18 -8.10
C PHE A 34 8.97 -10.35 -7.54
N ALA A 35 8.63 -11.59 -7.89
CA ALA A 35 9.43 -12.76 -7.54
C ALA A 35 10.86 -12.63 -8.07
N ASP A 36 11.03 -12.22 -9.34
CA ASP A 36 12.34 -12.01 -9.94
C ASP A 36 13.14 -10.90 -9.24
N ALA A 37 12.48 -9.80 -8.89
CA ALA A 37 13.11 -8.67 -8.21
C ALA A 37 13.54 -9.00 -6.77
N THR A 38 12.84 -9.92 -6.10
CA THR A 38 13.04 -10.23 -4.66
C THR A 38 13.65 -11.60 -4.41
N LEU A 39 13.81 -12.42 -5.45
CA LEU A 39 14.28 -13.81 -5.40
C LEU A 39 13.35 -14.75 -4.61
N ASP A 40 12.10 -14.32 -4.39
CA ASP A 40 11.06 -15.13 -3.74
C ASP A 40 10.17 -15.80 -4.79
N HIS A 41 10.63 -16.95 -5.28
CA HIS A 41 9.90 -17.80 -6.21
C HIS A 41 9.10 -18.89 -5.50
N GLN A 42 8.65 -18.68 -4.26
CA GLN A 42 7.81 -19.68 -3.58
C GLN A 42 6.60 -20.04 -4.44
N TRP A 43 6.34 -21.33 -4.59
CA TRP A 43 5.37 -21.89 -5.55
C TRP A 43 3.94 -21.34 -5.42
N ILE A 44 3.52 -20.89 -4.23
CA ILE A 44 2.20 -20.28 -4.01
C ILE A 44 2.02 -18.95 -4.77
N HIS A 45 3.11 -18.34 -5.23
CA HIS A 45 3.12 -17.11 -6.01
C HIS A 45 3.30 -17.37 -7.51
N THR A 46 4.15 -18.34 -7.89
CA THR A 46 4.67 -18.47 -9.26
C THR A 46 4.24 -19.74 -10.00
N ASP A 47 3.88 -20.82 -9.29
CA ASP A 47 3.48 -22.10 -9.92
C ASP A 47 1.95 -22.20 -9.95
N HIS A 48 1.36 -21.77 -11.06
CA HIS A 48 -0.09 -21.77 -11.23
C HIS A 48 -0.73 -23.15 -11.05
N ARG A 49 -0.12 -24.20 -11.62
CA ARG A 49 -0.67 -25.56 -11.55
C ARG A 49 -0.65 -26.05 -10.11
N LYS A 50 0.51 -25.98 -9.46
CA LYS A 50 0.65 -26.45 -8.08
C LYS A 50 -0.19 -25.63 -7.10
N ALA A 51 -0.24 -24.31 -7.25
CA ALA A 51 -1.08 -23.42 -6.44
C ALA A 51 -2.58 -23.72 -6.56
N THR A 52 -3.01 -24.17 -7.74
CA THR A 52 -4.40 -24.56 -8.01
C THR A 52 -4.73 -25.94 -7.46
N ASP A 53 -3.84 -26.92 -7.65
CA ASP A 53 -4.09 -28.33 -7.33
C ASP A 53 -3.82 -28.68 -5.86
N GLU A 54 -2.78 -28.08 -5.27
CA GLU A 54 -2.27 -28.42 -3.92
C GLU A 54 -2.41 -27.25 -2.92
N GLY A 55 -2.65 -26.03 -3.41
CA GLY A 55 -2.65 -24.82 -2.60
C GLY A 55 -3.95 -24.61 -1.82
N PRO A 56 -3.89 -23.98 -0.62
CA PRO A 56 -5.08 -23.74 0.20
C PRO A 56 -6.05 -22.71 -0.40
N TYR A 57 -5.65 -22.04 -1.48
CA TYR A 57 -6.40 -20.96 -2.12
C TYR A 57 -6.95 -21.32 -3.50
N ASN A 58 -6.60 -22.51 -4.00
CA ASN A 58 -6.88 -23.00 -5.36
C ASN A 58 -6.54 -21.97 -6.46
N SER A 59 -5.46 -21.21 -6.24
CA SER A 59 -5.00 -20.12 -7.08
C SER A 59 -3.63 -19.65 -6.58
N THR A 60 -2.83 -19.05 -7.45
CA THR A 60 -1.69 -18.24 -7.01
C THR A 60 -2.18 -17.02 -6.24
N ILE A 61 -1.36 -16.59 -5.28
CA ILE A 61 -1.60 -15.36 -4.51
C ILE A 61 -0.43 -14.42 -4.70
N ALA A 62 -0.69 -13.12 -4.64
CA ALA A 62 0.34 -12.10 -4.65
C ALA A 62 1.22 -12.22 -3.40
N HIS A 63 2.51 -11.87 -3.52
CA HIS A 63 3.38 -11.69 -2.36
C HIS A 63 2.80 -10.61 -1.45
N GLY A 64 2.79 -10.85 -0.13
CA GLY A 64 2.40 -9.81 0.82
C GLY A 64 3.24 -8.53 0.64
N TYR A 65 4.54 -8.67 0.43
CA TYR A 65 5.44 -7.55 0.18
C TYR A 65 5.22 -6.85 -1.18
N LEU A 66 4.71 -7.55 -2.21
CA LEU A 66 4.27 -6.89 -3.45
C LEU A 66 3.12 -5.92 -3.12
N THR A 67 2.11 -6.40 -2.39
CA THR A 67 0.94 -5.58 -2.06
C THR A 67 1.30 -4.34 -1.21
N LEU A 68 2.26 -4.47 -0.29
CA LEU A 68 2.81 -3.34 0.48
C LEU A 68 3.58 -2.35 -0.40
N SER A 69 4.36 -2.85 -1.35
CA SER A 69 5.17 -2.02 -2.25
C SER A 69 4.33 -1.16 -3.20
N LEU A 70 3.03 -1.47 -3.35
CA LEU A 70 2.08 -0.65 -4.11
C LEU A 70 1.60 0.59 -3.36
N ILE A 71 1.79 0.70 -2.04
CA ILE A 71 1.29 1.83 -1.24
C ILE A 71 1.72 3.18 -1.82
N PRO A 72 3.00 3.44 -2.17
CA PRO A 72 3.38 4.75 -2.72
C PRO A 72 2.69 5.07 -4.05
N TYR A 73 2.45 4.07 -4.89
CA TYR A 73 1.73 4.24 -6.15
C TYR A 73 0.25 4.57 -5.92
N LEU A 74 -0.43 3.79 -5.07
CA LEU A 74 -1.85 3.99 -4.75
C LEU A 74 -2.08 5.29 -3.96
N TRP A 75 -1.16 5.65 -3.07
CA TRP A 75 -1.21 6.89 -2.29
C TRP A 75 -1.21 8.14 -3.19
N LYS A 76 -0.37 8.15 -4.23
CA LYS A 76 -0.31 9.25 -5.22
C LYS A 76 -1.59 9.41 -6.04
N GLN A 77 -2.48 8.42 -6.04
CA GLN A 77 -3.81 8.53 -6.66
C GLN A 77 -4.84 9.16 -5.71
N ILE A 78 -4.56 9.16 -4.40
CA ILE A 78 -5.42 9.74 -3.35
C ILE A 78 -5.00 11.19 -3.08
N ALA A 79 -3.69 11.44 -2.92
CA ALA A 79 -3.16 12.74 -2.58
C ALA A 79 -1.94 13.15 -3.41
N GLU A 80 -1.89 14.42 -3.74
CA GLU A 80 -0.75 15.09 -4.38
C GLU A 80 -0.09 16.01 -3.36
N VAL A 81 1.08 15.59 -2.84
CA VAL A 81 1.87 16.41 -1.91
C VAL A 81 2.84 17.26 -2.72
N ARG A 82 2.61 18.57 -2.73
CA ARG A 82 3.37 19.55 -3.52
C ARG A 82 4.45 20.22 -2.67
N ASN A 83 5.36 20.92 -3.35
CA ASN A 83 6.47 21.63 -2.73
C ASN A 83 7.37 20.72 -1.88
N VAL A 84 7.50 19.45 -2.25
CA VAL A 84 8.38 18.48 -1.58
C VAL A 84 9.69 18.38 -2.35
N ASN A 85 10.81 18.52 -1.65
CA ASN A 85 12.15 18.24 -2.18
C ASN A 85 12.48 16.75 -2.12
N MET A 86 12.03 16.07 -1.07
CA MET A 86 12.30 14.65 -0.84
C MET A 86 11.17 13.99 -0.06
N GLU A 87 10.81 12.79 -0.49
CA GLU A 87 9.88 11.87 0.17
C GLU A 87 10.62 10.56 0.45
N ILE A 88 10.55 10.06 1.69
CA ILE A 88 11.16 8.79 2.08
C ILE A 88 10.08 7.89 2.68
N ASN A 89 9.99 6.66 2.18
CA ASN A 89 9.29 5.57 2.88
C ASN A 89 10.16 5.14 4.07
N TYR A 90 9.81 5.60 5.27
CA TYR A 90 10.65 5.47 6.44
C TYR A 90 10.42 4.16 7.19
N GLY A 91 9.20 3.65 7.16
CA GLY A 91 8.87 2.42 7.86
C GLY A 91 7.39 2.10 7.85
N ILE A 92 7.08 0.94 8.43
CA ILE A 92 5.72 0.45 8.60
C ILE A 92 5.60 -0.08 10.03
N GLU A 93 4.57 0.34 10.74
CA GLU A 93 4.23 -0.08 12.09
C GLU A 93 2.85 -0.77 12.08
N ASN A 94 2.55 -1.57 13.12
CA ASN A 94 1.23 -2.19 13.33
C ASN A 94 0.67 -2.97 12.14
N LEU A 95 1.53 -3.48 11.26
CA LEU A 95 1.12 -4.21 10.06
C LEU A 95 0.54 -5.58 10.43
N LYS A 96 -0.65 -5.87 9.91
CA LYS A 96 -1.28 -7.18 10.00
C LYS A 96 -1.88 -7.59 8.66
N PHE A 97 -1.37 -8.69 8.11
CA PHE A 97 -1.99 -9.35 6.96
C PHE A 97 -3.32 -10.00 7.35
N GLY A 98 -4.31 -9.83 6.46
CA GLY A 98 -5.66 -10.36 6.57
C GLY A 98 -5.89 -11.44 5.51
N LEU A 99 -6.67 -11.12 4.48
CA LEU A 99 -6.92 -12.06 3.38
C LEU A 99 -5.74 -12.09 2.39
N PRO A 100 -5.41 -13.26 1.83
CA PRO A 100 -4.48 -13.32 0.71
C PRO A 100 -5.11 -12.70 -0.54
N VAL A 101 -4.32 -11.96 -1.32
CA VAL A 101 -4.78 -11.41 -2.61
C VAL A 101 -4.54 -12.45 -3.69
N LYS A 102 -5.60 -13.05 -4.23
CA LYS A 102 -5.50 -14.00 -5.33
C LYS A 102 -5.10 -13.29 -6.62
N VAL A 103 -4.44 -14.00 -7.52
CA VAL A 103 -4.19 -13.47 -8.88
C VAL A 103 -5.51 -13.05 -9.53
N ASN A 104 -5.45 -11.97 -10.31
CA ASN A 104 -6.58 -11.30 -10.97
C ASN A 104 -7.59 -10.63 -10.02
N SER A 105 -7.34 -10.60 -8.71
CA SER A 105 -8.09 -9.72 -7.81
C SER A 105 -7.70 -8.26 -8.05
N LYS A 106 -8.66 -7.35 -7.84
CA LYS A 106 -8.38 -5.92 -7.78
C LYS A 106 -8.23 -5.46 -6.33
N VAL A 107 -7.29 -4.57 -6.09
CA VAL A 107 -7.04 -3.97 -4.77
C VAL A 107 -7.17 -2.46 -4.80
N SER A 108 -7.49 -1.86 -3.66
CA SER A 108 -7.58 -0.41 -3.51
C SER A 108 -7.11 0.01 -2.13
N LEU A 109 -6.34 1.10 -2.06
CA LEU A 109 -5.87 1.66 -0.81
C LEU A 109 -6.93 2.59 -0.23
N GLN A 110 -7.40 2.32 0.98
CA GLN A 110 -8.05 3.33 1.83
C GLN A 110 -6.99 3.94 2.75
N ALA A 111 -6.89 5.27 2.77
CA ALA A 111 -5.88 5.99 3.52
C ALA A 111 -6.51 6.94 4.55
N THR A 112 -6.02 6.86 5.78
CA THR A 112 -6.36 7.78 6.88
C THR A 112 -5.09 8.43 7.41
N ILE A 113 -5.03 9.76 7.48
CA ILE A 113 -3.88 10.44 8.07
C ILE A 113 -4.01 10.34 9.60
N LYS A 114 -3.18 9.51 10.26
CA LYS A 114 -3.24 9.32 11.71
C LYS A 114 -2.51 10.39 12.48
N SER A 115 -1.34 10.79 11.98
CA SER A 115 -0.49 11.77 12.68
C SER A 115 0.42 12.52 11.71
N VAL A 116 0.63 13.79 11.99
CA VAL A 116 1.51 14.70 11.26
C VAL A 116 2.33 15.48 12.28
N ASN A 117 3.65 15.31 12.24
CA ASN A 117 4.58 15.93 13.19
C ASN A 117 5.73 16.61 12.45
N ASN A 118 6.13 17.79 12.90
CA ASN A 118 7.33 18.46 12.41
C ASN A 118 8.55 18.09 13.28
N LEU A 119 9.48 17.36 12.70
CA LEU A 119 10.74 16.95 13.30
C LEU A 119 11.87 17.90 12.88
N ARG A 120 11.75 19.17 13.27
CA ARG A 120 12.76 20.22 13.01
C ARG A 120 13.13 20.35 11.52
N GLY A 121 12.12 20.47 10.66
CA GLY A 121 12.31 20.65 9.20
C GLY A 121 11.98 19.42 8.37
N THR A 122 11.76 18.26 9.01
CA THR A 122 11.23 17.06 8.36
C THR A 122 9.81 16.81 8.86
N VAL A 123 8.83 16.73 7.98
CA VAL A 123 7.47 16.38 8.35
C VAL A 123 7.32 14.87 8.34
N LYS A 124 7.12 14.26 9.52
CA LYS A 124 6.78 12.85 9.68
C LYS A 124 5.27 12.68 9.63
N VAL A 125 4.80 11.88 8.68
CA VAL A 125 3.39 11.54 8.52
C VAL A 125 3.21 10.05 8.76
N ILE A 126 2.21 9.70 9.55
CA ILE A 126 1.72 8.33 9.71
C ILE A 126 0.38 8.22 9.01
N ILE A 127 0.28 7.30 8.05
CA ILE A 127 -0.94 7.01 7.29
C ILE A 127 -1.39 5.59 7.67
N GLU A 128 -2.61 5.44 8.17
CA GLU A 128 -3.23 4.11 8.23
C GLU A 128 -3.57 3.69 6.79
N ALA A 129 -2.89 2.66 6.31
CA ALA A 129 -3.16 2.01 5.05
C ALA A 129 -3.99 0.75 5.29
N LYS A 130 -5.18 0.72 4.69
CA LYS A 130 -6.01 -0.48 4.60
C LYS A 130 -6.14 -0.86 3.13
N LEU A 131 -5.55 -1.98 2.74
CA LEU A 131 -5.63 -2.46 1.37
C LEU A 131 -6.87 -3.34 1.20
N LEU A 132 -7.87 -2.81 0.51
CA LEU A 132 -9.13 -3.48 0.20
C LEU A 132 -8.94 -4.46 -0.96
N ILE A 133 -9.75 -5.51 -1.00
CA ILE A 133 -9.87 -6.44 -2.13
C ILE A 133 -11.30 -6.32 -2.67
N GLU A 134 -11.46 -6.16 -3.99
CA GLU A 134 -12.78 -6.02 -4.63
C GLU A 134 -13.66 -7.24 -4.32
N GLY A 135 -14.86 -7.00 -3.79
CA GLY A 135 -15.82 -8.07 -3.44
C GLY A 135 -15.61 -8.74 -2.07
N GLU A 136 -14.53 -8.43 -1.35
CA GLU A 136 -14.24 -9.01 -0.04
C GLU A 136 -14.64 -8.09 1.12
N SER A 137 -15.11 -8.68 2.22
CA SER A 137 -15.48 -7.92 3.43
C SER A 137 -14.29 -7.56 4.33
N LYS A 138 -13.18 -8.29 4.20
CA LYS A 138 -11.95 -8.09 4.97
C LYS A 138 -10.83 -7.59 4.06
N PRO A 139 -9.93 -6.72 4.55
CA PRO A 139 -8.81 -6.24 3.75
C PRO A 139 -7.72 -7.30 3.59
N ALA A 140 -6.86 -7.08 2.60
CA ALA A 140 -5.59 -7.80 2.45
C ALA A 140 -4.65 -7.53 3.63
N TYR A 141 -4.62 -6.29 4.11
CA TYR A 141 -3.94 -5.91 5.35
C TYR A 141 -4.45 -4.57 5.89
N THR A 142 -4.10 -4.30 7.14
CA THR A 142 -4.07 -2.96 7.73
C THR A 142 -2.68 -2.71 8.31
N GLY A 143 -2.14 -1.49 8.17
CA GLY A 143 -0.87 -1.10 8.78
C GLY A 143 -0.67 0.41 8.76
N ASP A 144 0.28 0.89 9.56
CA ASP A 144 0.61 2.32 9.69
C ASP A 144 1.90 2.60 8.91
N VAL A 145 1.78 3.21 7.74
CA VAL A 145 2.90 3.57 6.87
C VAL A 145 3.45 4.93 7.27
N ILE A 146 4.77 5.06 7.31
CA ILE A 146 5.44 6.27 7.74
C ILE A 146 6.17 6.90 6.57
N PHE A 147 5.78 8.11 6.22
CA PHE A 147 6.49 8.94 5.26
C PHE A 147 7.20 10.10 5.94
N LEU A 148 8.41 10.40 5.48
CA LEU A 148 9.11 11.64 5.81
C LEU A 148 9.09 12.54 4.58
N TYR A 149 8.58 13.76 4.76
CA TYR A 149 8.54 14.80 3.74
C TYR A 149 9.45 15.96 4.12
N HIS A 150 10.29 16.38 3.18
CA HIS A 150 11.03 17.63 3.26
C HIS A 150 10.38 18.64 2.33
N PHE A 151 9.61 19.58 2.89
CA PHE A 151 9.03 20.67 2.11
C PHE A 151 10.12 21.70 1.72
N LYS A 152 9.86 22.43 0.65
CA LYS A 152 10.65 23.57 0.16
C LYS A 152 10.54 24.78 1.08
#